data_AF-A0A3E1ETY0-F1
#
_entry.id   AF-A0A3E1ETY0-F1
#
_cell.length_a   1.000
_cell.length_b   1.000
_cell.length_c   1.000
_cell.angle_alpha   90.00
_cell.angle_beta   90.00
_cell.angle_gamma   90.00
#
_symmetry.space_group_name_H-M   'P 1'
#
loop_
_entity.id
_entity.type
_entity.pdbx_description
1 polymer ?
#
loop_
_entity_poly.entity_id
_entity_poly.type
_entity_poly.pdbx_seq_one_letter_code
_entity_poly.pdbx_strand_id
1 'polypeptide(L)'
;MKPTLTLLTAVFLAPLAALHAAEPFPTPAALWKDYDPDQGDFKEEVVKEETRDGILNRDSYISAYVLGEEIRGYCRYRVKVGATKAPGLLAVHGWMGAAEPDRKFVEDGWAVMAHDYCGRTGDRPHFTKYPEKLRHGNMDRTVAGPVRAQDLDGKQITDPRQTSDYVWYAIQRRVLSYLEQAGSVFPRRKCDNNAAQGLVGRREDVSRKYSEAKDWHCLAALDCRTGKGSVSISLES
;
A
#
# COMPACT_ATOMS: atom_id res chain seq x y z
N MET A 1 41.56 70.54 29.14
CA MET A 1 40.50 70.45 28.11
C MET A 1 40.97 69.54 27.00
N LYS A 2 40.06 68.71 26.46
CA LYS A 2 40.15 67.71 25.37
C LYS A 2 40.27 66.23 25.84
N PRO A 3 39.56 65.32 25.17
CA PRO A 3 38.45 64.61 25.81
C PRO A 3 38.67 63.10 25.94
N THR A 4 37.99 62.54 26.93
CA THR A 4 37.72 61.12 27.16
C THR A 4 37.08 60.50 25.92
N LEU A 5 37.74 59.51 25.30
CA LEU A 5 37.15 58.69 24.25
C LEU A 5 36.79 57.32 24.83
N THR A 6 35.56 57.23 25.32
CA THR A 6 34.88 55.97 25.61
C THR A 6 34.50 55.35 24.27
N LEU A 7 35.06 54.19 23.90
CA LEU A 7 34.58 53.43 22.74
C LEU A 7 33.90 52.14 23.19
N LEU A 8 32.60 52.11 22.90
CA LEU A 8 31.64 51.03 23.10
C LEU A 8 32.17 49.66 22.68
N THR A 9 32.07 48.70 23.59
CA THR A 9 32.06 47.27 23.27
C THR A 9 30.73 46.95 22.58
N ALA A 10 30.72 46.93 21.24
CA ALA A 10 29.57 46.46 20.47
C ALA A 10 29.53 44.93 20.48
N VAL A 11 28.67 44.38 21.33
CA VAL A 11 28.28 42.97 21.35
C VAL A 11 27.59 42.64 20.03
N PHE A 12 28.29 42.01 19.09
CA PHE A 12 27.67 41.27 17.99
C PHE A 12 27.50 39.81 18.43
N LEU A 13 26.57 39.56 19.36
CA LEU A 13 25.93 38.25 19.47
C LEU A 13 24.78 38.24 18.46
N ALA A 14 25.08 37.87 17.21
CA ALA A 14 24.02 37.48 16.29
C ALA A 14 23.36 36.21 16.85
N PRO A 15 22.02 36.10 16.86
CA PRO A 15 21.34 34.97 17.48
C PRO A 15 21.60 33.73 16.63
N LEU A 16 22.32 32.77 17.22
CA LEU A 16 22.43 31.38 16.77
C LEU A 16 21.09 30.65 17.05
N ALA A 17 19.99 31.17 16.52
CA ALA A 17 18.63 30.68 16.77
C ALA A 17 17.78 30.72 15.50
N ALA A 18 18.34 30.29 14.38
CA ALA A 18 17.55 29.66 13.33
C ALA A 18 17.76 28.15 13.43
N LEU A 19 17.36 27.56 14.58
CA LEU A 19 16.97 26.15 14.58
C LEU A 19 15.77 26.09 13.64
N HIS A 20 16.01 25.76 12.37
CA HIS A 20 14.93 25.38 11.48
C HIS A 20 14.30 24.15 12.12
N ALA A 21 13.16 24.34 12.78
CA ALA A 21 12.31 23.21 13.12
C ALA A 21 12.06 22.48 11.80
N ALA A 22 12.46 21.21 11.72
CA ALA A 22 12.14 20.39 10.57
C ALA A 22 10.61 20.44 10.40
N GLU A 23 10.15 20.79 9.20
CA GLU A 23 8.73 20.78 8.86
C GLU A 23 8.16 19.41 9.27
N PRO A 24 7.02 19.39 10.00
CA PRO A 24 6.46 18.14 10.50
C PRO A 24 6.13 17.23 9.31
N PHE A 25 6.57 15.97 9.39
CA PHE A 25 6.20 14.97 8.39
C PHE A 25 4.67 14.89 8.29
N PRO A 26 4.12 14.77 7.07
CA PRO A 26 2.68 14.69 6.90
C PRO A 26 2.13 13.45 7.61
N THR A 27 1.00 13.60 8.28
CA THR A 27 0.25 12.44 8.78
C THR A 27 -0.17 11.56 7.60
N PRO A 28 -0.42 10.25 7.80
CA PRO A 28 -0.94 9.41 6.73
C PRO A 28 -2.19 10.00 6.06
N ALA A 29 -3.13 10.54 6.83
CA ALA A 29 -4.32 11.20 6.27
C ALA A 29 -3.97 12.40 5.37
N ALA A 30 -3.04 13.26 5.81
CA ALA A 30 -2.59 14.40 5.02
C ALA A 30 -1.81 14.00 3.76
N LEU A 31 -1.03 12.93 3.82
CA LEU A 31 -0.26 12.40 2.69
C LEU A 31 -1.19 11.90 1.57
N TRP A 32 -2.23 11.15 1.95
CA TRP A 32 -3.14 10.45 1.04
C TRP A 32 -4.38 11.26 0.67
N LYS A 33 -4.58 12.46 1.22
CA LYS A 33 -5.80 13.28 1.02
C LYS A 33 -6.15 13.55 -0.46
N ASP A 34 -5.13 13.62 -1.31
CA ASP A 34 -5.25 13.96 -2.73
C ASP A 34 -5.20 12.72 -3.64
N TYR A 35 -5.01 11.52 -3.07
CA TYR A 35 -4.90 10.28 -3.83
C TYR A 35 -6.23 9.53 -3.83
N ASP A 36 -6.81 9.38 -5.01
CA ASP A 36 -8.04 8.61 -5.21
C ASP A 36 -7.73 7.25 -5.86
N PRO A 37 -7.89 6.12 -5.14
CA PRO A 37 -7.67 4.79 -5.71
C PRO A 37 -8.74 4.39 -6.72
N ASP A 38 -9.90 5.07 -6.78
CA ASP A 38 -10.97 4.82 -7.75
C ASP A 38 -10.79 5.64 -9.04
N GLN A 39 -9.80 6.54 -9.09
CA GLN A 39 -9.60 7.42 -10.24
C GLN A 39 -9.32 6.64 -11.54
N GLY A 40 -10.11 6.93 -12.58
CA GLY A 40 -9.94 6.39 -13.93
C GLY A 40 -10.26 4.89 -14.06
N ASP A 41 -10.26 4.39 -15.30
CA ASP A 41 -10.57 2.98 -15.58
C ASP A 41 -9.44 2.05 -15.15
N PHE A 42 -9.76 0.83 -14.70
CA PHE A 42 -8.74 -0.19 -14.42
C PHE A 42 -8.08 -0.73 -15.68
N LYS A 43 -8.66 -0.51 -16.87
CA LYS A 43 -8.17 -1.05 -18.16
C LYS A 43 -7.68 -2.50 -18.02
N GLU A 44 -8.54 -3.38 -17.48
CA GLU A 44 -8.15 -4.77 -17.21
C GLU A 44 -7.71 -5.45 -18.51
N GLU A 45 -6.59 -6.14 -18.45
CA GLU A 45 -6.11 -7.04 -19.49
C GLU A 45 -5.87 -8.40 -18.86
N VAL A 46 -6.74 -9.37 -19.13
CA VAL A 46 -6.60 -10.74 -18.65
C VAL A 46 -5.54 -11.45 -19.49
N VAL A 47 -4.43 -11.85 -18.87
CA VAL A 47 -3.33 -12.56 -19.54
C VAL A 47 -3.46 -14.07 -19.43
N LYS A 48 -4.15 -14.54 -18.39
CA LYS A 48 -4.45 -15.95 -18.20
C LYS A 48 -5.70 -16.10 -17.35
N GLU A 49 -6.60 -16.99 -17.77
CA GLU A 49 -7.72 -17.43 -16.96
C GLU A 49 -7.87 -18.94 -17.09
N GLU A 50 -7.97 -19.65 -15.97
CA GLU A 50 -8.25 -21.08 -15.95
C GLU A 50 -9.08 -21.46 -14.73
N THR A 51 -9.94 -22.47 -14.88
CA THR A 51 -10.57 -23.13 -13.74
C THR A 51 -9.89 -24.47 -13.52
N ARG A 52 -9.43 -24.71 -12.28
CA ARG A 52 -8.82 -25.97 -11.87
C ARG A 52 -9.26 -26.30 -10.45
N ASP A 53 -9.66 -27.55 -10.22
CA ASP A 53 -10.08 -28.05 -8.90
C ASP A 53 -11.17 -27.19 -8.24
N GLY A 54 -12.11 -26.66 -9.03
CA GLY A 54 -13.19 -25.79 -8.55
C GLY A 54 -12.74 -24.38 -8.16
N ILE A 55 -11.53 -23.97 -8.50
CA ILE A 55 -10.98 -22.62 -8.27
C ILE A 55 -10.80 -21.92 -9.61
N LEU A 56 -11.40 -20.75 -9.76
CA LEU A 56 -11.09 -19.80 -10.83
C LEU A 56 -9.76 -19.14 -10.51
N ASN A 57 -8.83 -19.19 -11.45
CA ASN A 57 -7.55 -18.49 -11.41
C ASN A 57 -7.54 -17.47 -12.54
N ARG A 58 -7.28 -16.20 -12.22
CA ARG A 58 -7.14 -15.13 -13.19
C ARG A 58 -5.88 -14.33 -12.92
N ASP A 59 -5.04 -14.21 -13.92
CA ASP A 59 -3.90 -13.30 -13.93
C ASP A 59 -4.25 -12.13 -14.86
N SER A 60 -4.06 -10.90 -14.40
CA SER A 60 -4.42 -9.70 -15.18
C SER A 60 -3.47 -8.54 -14.94
N TYR A 61 -3.43 -7.62 -15.89
CA TYR A 61 -2.90 -6.27 -15.68
C TYR A 61 -4.04 -5.29 -15.44
N ILE A 62 -3.84 -4.38 -14.49
CA ILE A 62 -4.71 -3.21 -14.27
C ILE A 62 -3.89 -1.92 -14.31
N SER A 63 -4.54 -0.81 -14.63
CA SER A 63 -3.97 0.53 -14.56
C SER A 63 -4.09 1.10 -13.15
N ALA A 64 -2.96 1.54 -12.61
CA ALA A 64 -2.88 2.37 -11.43
C ALA A 64 -2.33 3.75 -11.82
N TYR A 65 -3.04 4.80 -11.44
CA TYR A 65 -2.64 6.18 -11.71
C TYR A 65 -1.93 6.74 -10.50
N VAL A 66 -0.64 7.06 -10.63
CA VAL A 66 0.21 7.51 -9.52
C VAL A 66 1.01 8.70 -10.01
N LEU A 67 0.89 9.85 -9.32
CA LEU A 67 1.61 11.08 -9.65
C LEU A 67 1.46 11.52 -11.12
N GLY A 68 0.26 11.32 -11.69
CA GLY A 68 -0.05 11.66 -13.08
C GLY A 68 0.42 10.63 -14.13
N GLU A 69 1.06 9.54 -13.71
CA GLU A 69 1.55 8.49 -14.58
C GLU A 69 0.73 7.21 -14.45
N GLU A 70 0.66 6.43 -15.53
CA GLU A 70 -0.01 5.13 -15.55
C GLU A 70 1.01 4.01 -15.31
N ILE A 71 0.76 3.21 -14.27
CA ILE A 71 1.48 1.98 -13.97
C ILE A 71 0.60 0.79 -14.37
N ARG A 72 1.17 -0.19 -15.08
CA ARG A 72 0.46 -1.45 -15.38
C ARG A 72 0.78 -2.48 -14.31
N GLY A 73 -0.08 -2.55 -13.30
CA GLY A 73 0.04 -3.44 -12.15
C GLY A 73 -0.35 -4.88 -12.50
N TYR A 74 0.54 -5.83 -12.27
CA TYR A 74 0.26 -7.26 -12.46
C TYR A 74 -0.41 -7.83 -11.21
N CYS A 75 -1.57 -8.44 -11.39
CA CYS A 75 -2.41 -9.00 -10.35
C CYS A 75 -2.71 -10.47 -10.62
N ARG A 76 -2.94 -11.21 -9.54
CA ARG A 76 -3.41 -12.59 -9.59
C ARG A 76 -4.57 -12.74 -8.63
N TYR A 77 -5.62 -13.35 -9.11
CA TYR A 77 -6.89 -13.48 -8.41
C TYR A 77 -7.30 -14.95 -8.37
N ARG A 78 -7.80 -15.39 -7.21
CA ARG A 78 -8.32 -16.72 -7.01
C ARG A 78 -9.59 -16.69 -6.17
N VAL A 79 -10.57 -17.49 -6.60
CA VAL A 79 -11.82 -17.67 -5.87
C VAL A 79 -12.42 -19.03 -6.23
N LYS A 80 -13.19 -19.62 -5.32
CA LYS A 80 -14.00 -20.81 -5.65
C LYS A 80 -15.05 -20.47 -6.71
N VAL A 81 -15.22 -21.36 -7.67
CA VAL A 81 -16.26 -21.24 -8.71
C VAL A 81 -17.64 -21.24 -8.04
N GLY A 82 -18.52 -20.36 -8.52
CA GLY A 82 -19.88 -20.21 -7.97
C GLY A 82 -19.94 -19.48 -6.62
N ALA A 83 -18.82 -18.99 -6.10
CA ALA A 83 -18.83 -18.15 -4.91
C ALA A 83 -19.66 -16.88 -5.17
N THR A 84 -20.60 -16.61 -4.27
CA THR A 84 -21.35 -15.35 -4.23
C THR A 84 -21.08 -14.71 -2.88
N LYS A 85 -20.77 -13.41 -2.87
CA LYS A 85 -20.46 -12.67 -1.64
C LYS A 85 -19.28 -13.24 -0.80
N ALA A 86 -18.28 -13.86 -1.44
CA ALA A 86 -17.05 -14.31 -0.78
C ALA A 86 -16.17 -13.17 -0.24
N PRO A 87 -15.82 -13.14 1.06
CA PRO A 87 -15.01 -12.06 1.60
C PRO A 87 -13.69 -11.89 0.82
N GLY A 88 -13.32 -10.63 0.59
CA GLY A 88 -12.12 -10.26 -0.16
C GLY A 88 -10.88 -10.22 0.72
N LEU A 89 -9.77 -10.78 0.24
CA LEU A 89 -8.45 -10.70 0.87
C LEU A 89 -7.41 -10.17 -0.13
N LEU A 90 -6.70 -9.11 0.25
CA LEU A 90 -5.50 -8.66 -0.47
C LEU A 90 -4.25 -9.22 0.21
N ALA A 91 -3.60 -10.18 -0.46
CA ALA A 91 -2.33 -10.76 -0.04
C ALA A 91 -1.15 -9.93 -0.58
N VAL A 92 -0.38 -9.33 0.34
CA VAL A 92 0.80 -8.51 0.00
C VAL A 92 2.07 -9.25 0.40
N HIS A 93 2.93 -9.50 -0.59
CA HIS A 93 4.18 -10.23 -0.41
C HIS A 93 5.34 -9.28 -0.09
N GLY A 94 6.18 -9.64 0.87
CA GLY A 94 7.39 -8.86 1.18
C GLY A 94 8.48 -9.01 0.11
N TRP A 95 9.34 -7.98 0.01
CA TRP A 95 10.51 -7.97 -0.86
C TRP A 95 10.18 -8.27 -2.33
N MET A 96 11.09 -8.89 -3.08
CA MET A 96 10.88 -9.28 -4.47
C MET A 96 10.04 -10.58 -4.60
N GLY A 97 9.10 -10.84 -3.69
CA GLY A 97 8.18 -11.98 -3.76
C GLY A 97 7.29 -11.92 -5.01
N ALA A 98 6.88 -13.08 -5.52
CA ALA A 98 5.93 -13.12 -6.63
C ALA A 98 4.51 -12.86 -6.12
N ALA A 99 3.65 -12.27 -6.96
CA ALA A 99 2.22 -12.26 -6.70
C ALA A 99 1.70 -13.70 -6.60
N GLU A 100 1.19 -14.09 -5.44
CA GLU A 100 0.65 -15.44 -5.21
C GLU A 100 -0.50 -15.36 -4.21
N PRO A 101 -1.76 -15.59 -4.63
CA PRO A 101 -2.88 -15.65 -3.71
C PRO A 101 -2.73 -16.81 -2.73
N ASP A 102 -2.92 -16.55 -1.43
CA ASP A 102 -2.78 -17.56 -0.39
C ASP A 102 -3.85 -18.65 -0.54
N ARG A 103 -3.40 -19.88 -0.80
CA ARG A 103 -4.25 -21.03 -1.08
C ARG A 103 -5.19 -21.37 0.08
N LYS A 104 -4.74 -21.22 1.33
CA LYS A 104 -5.55 -21.58 2.50
C LYS A 104 -6.81 -20.72 2.56
N PHE A 105 -6.69 -19.42 2.32
CA PHE A 105 -7.84 -18.52 2.30
C PHE A 105 -8.79 -18.80 1.13
N VAL A 106 -8.26 -19.14 -0.04
CA VAL A 106 -9.10 -19.55 -1.18
C VAL A 106 -9.90 -20.81 -0.84
N GLU A 107 -9.25 -21.81 -0.23
CA GLU A 107 -9.90 -23.05 0.24
C GLU A 107 -10.91 -22.80 1.36
N ASP A 108 -10.71 -21.79 2.19
CA ASP A 108 -11.65 -21.32 3.22
C ASP A 108 -12.80 -20.49 2.63
N GLY A 109 -12.81 -20.25 1.30
CA GLY A 109 -13.92 -19.61 0.59
C GLY A 109 -13.75 -18.11 0.33
N TRP A 110 -12.55 -17.56 0.50
CA TRP A 110 -12.25 -16.16 0.23
C TRP A 110 -11.98 -15.91 -1.26
N ALA A 111 -12.28 -14.70 -1.70
CA ALA A 111 -11.80 -14.12 -2.94
C ALA A 111 -10.44 -13.47 -2.67
N VAL A 112 -9.35 -14.11 -3.10
CA VAL A 112 -7.98 -13.69 -2.74
C VAL A 112 -7.29 -13.06 -3.95
N MET A 113 -6.82 -11.83 -3.78
CA MET A 113 -6.01 -11.13 -4.77
C MET A 113 -4.60 -10.95 -4.23
N ALA A 114 -3.59 -11.15 -5.07
CA ALA A 114 -2.22 -10.72 -4.84
C ALA A 114 -1.78 -9.83 -6.00
N HIS A 115 -0.83 -8.94 -5.76
CA HIS A 115 -0.25 -8.12 -6.81
C HIS A 115 1.27 -8.11 -6.70
N ASP A 116 1.91 -7.85 -7.83
CA ASP A 116 3.33 -7.54 -7.90
C ASP A 116 3.50 -6.03 -7.74
N TYR A 117 4.35 -5.59 -6.82
CA TYR A 117 4.87 -4.22 -6.83
C TYR A 117 6.35 -4.19 -7.18
N CYS A 118 7.07 -5.32 -7.11
CA CYS A 118 8.52 -5.29 -7.20
C CYS A 118 9.03 -5.05 -8.62
N GLY A 119 8.19 -5.26 -9.64
CA GLY A 119 8.56 -5.12 -11.03
C GLY A 119 9.42 -6.29 -11.49
N ARG A 120 10.28 -6.05 -12.49
CA ARG A 120 11.07 -7.12 -13.11
C ARG A 120 11.97 -7.81 -12.06
N THR A 121 11.77 -9.10 -11.85
CA THR A 121 12.61 -9.91 -10.95
C THR A 121 12.81 -11.30 -11.55
N GLY A 122 14.06 -11.68 -11.83
CA GLY A 122 14.40 -12.96 -12.44
C GLY A 122 13.71 -13.16 -13.79
N ASP A 123 13.35 -14.40 -14.11
CA ASP A 123 12.76 -14.81 -15.40
C ASP A 123 11.22 -14.84 -15.38
N ARG A 124 10.57 -14.08 -14.49
CA ARG A 124 9.10 -14.06 -14.41
C ARG A 124 8.52 -13.51 -15.71
N PRO A 125 7.55 -14.20 -16.35
CA PRO A 125 6.95 -13.74 -17.60
C PRO A 125 6.08 -12.50 -17.41
N HIS A 126 5.58 -12.28 -16.19
CA HIS A 126 4.69 -11.18 -15.85
C HIS A 126 5.12 -10.51 -14.55
N PHE A 127 5.06 -9.19 -14.54
CA PHE A 127 5.47 -8.31 -13.45
C PHE A 127 4.91 -6.91 -13.69
N THR A 128 4.84 -6.09 -12.66
CA THR A 128 4.33 -4.71 -12.77
C THR A 128 5.26 -3.84 -13.62
N LYS A 129 4.68 -3.15 -14.60
CA LYS A 129 5.41 -2.31 -15.55
C LYS A 129 5.32 -0.86 -15.10
N TYR A 130 6.47 -0.32 -14.70
CA TYR A 130 6.63 1.07 -14.32
C TYR A 130 6.95 1.94 -15.55
N PRO A 131 6.33 3.11 -15.70
CA PRO A 131 6.75 4.10 -16.69
C PRO A 131 8.08 4.72 -16.27
N GLU A 132 8.79 5.31 -17.23
CA GLU A 132 10.15 5.85 -17.03
C GLU A 132 10.25 6.83 -15.85
N LYS A 133 9.27 7.72 -15.70
CA LYS A 133 9.22 8.71 -14.60
C LYS A 133 9.07 8.07 -13.22
N LEU A 134 8.54 6.85 -13.15
CA LEU A 134 8.37 6.07 -11.93
C LEU A 134 9.23 4.79 -11.93
N ARG A 135 10.32 4.75 -12.73
CA ARG A 135 11.20 3.58 -12.83
C ARG A 135 11.79 3.13 -11.49
N HIS A 136 11.91 4.06 -10.53
CA HIS A 136 12.33 3.79 -9.16
C HIS A 136 11.34 2.90 -8.38
N GLY A 137 10.12 2.68 -8.88
CA GLY A 137 9.21 1.67 -8.34
C GLY A 137 9.70 0.24 -8.57
N ASN A 138 10.58 0.01 -9.55
CA ASN A 138 11.16 -1.29 -9.81
C ASN A 138 12.30 -1.59 -8.82
N MET A 139 12.25 -2.76 -8.16
CA MET A 139 13.27 -3.16 -7.18
C MET A 139 14.60 -3.59 -7.82
N ASP A 140 14.59 -3.92 -9.12
CA ASP A 140 15.78 -4.31 -9.87
C ASP A 140 16.72 -3.11 -10.09
N ARG A 141 17.90 -3.18 -9.47
CA ARG A 141 18.95 -2.16 -9.58
C ARG A 141 19.51 -2.00 -10.98
N THR A 142 19.34 -2.99 -11.86
CA THR A 142 19.72 -2.88 -13.28
C THR A 142 18.73 -2.08 -14.10
N VAL A 143 17.53 -1.82 -13.57
CA VAL A 143 16.54 -0.89 -14.14
C VAL A 143 16.70 0.49 -13.50
N ALA A 144 16.60 0.56 -12.18
CA ALA A 144 16.82 1.78 -11.40
C ALA A 144 17.08 1.44 -9.93
N GLY A 145 16.28 0.53 -9.38
CA GLY A 145 16.25 0.23 -7.95
C GLY A 145 15.40 1.24 -7.16
N PRO A 146 15.05 0.89 -5.91
CA PRO A 146 14.15 1.69 -5.11
C PRO A 146 14.85 2.90 -4.47
N VAL A 147 14.12 4.02 -4.42
CA VAL A 147 14.52 5.26 -3.73
C VAL A 147 13.78 5.39 -2.41
N ARG A 148 14.49 5.84 -1.37
CA ARG A 148 13.96 5.98 0.00
C ARG A 148 14.41 7.29 0.63
N ALA A 149 15.67 7.35 1.06
CA ALA A 149 16.26 8.57 1.63
C ALA A 149 16.77 9.53 0.55
N GLN A 150 17.28 8.98 -0.56
CA GLN A 150 17.80 9.73 -1.68
C GLN A 150 17.11 9.29 -2.98
N ASP A 151 16.98 10.24 -3.91
CA ASP A 151 16.55 9.98 -5.28
C ASP A 151 17.65 9.28 -6.09
N LEU A 152 17.39 9.02 -7.38
CA LEU A 152 18.31 8.32 -8.25
C LEU A 152 19.60 9.11 -8.55
N ASP A 153 19.60 10.42 -8.31
CA ASP A 153 20.77 11.30 -8.47
C ASP A 153 21.52 11.50 -7.15
N GLY A 154 21.08 10.84 -6.07
CA GLY A 154 21.70 10.90 -4.74
C GLY A 154 21.27 12.11 -3.90
N LYS A 155 20.29 12.90 -4.36
CA LYS A 155 19.78 14.04 -3.61
C LYS A 155 18.79 13.57 -2.56
N GLN A 156 18.82 14.20 -1.38
CA GLN A 156 17.91 13.87 -0.28
C GLN A 156 16.45 14.13 -0.68
N ILE A 157 15.60 13.12 -0.46
CA ILE A 157 14.16 13.22 -0.64
C ILE A 157 13.57 13.98 0.55
N THR A 158 12.74 14.98 0.24
CA THR A 158 12.05 15.81 1.24
C THR A 158 10.54 15.68 1.17
N ASP A 159 10.01 15.20 0.04
CA ASP A 159 8.60 14.84 -0.12
C ASP A 159 8.47 13.30 -0.13
N PRO A 160 7.76 12.69 0.85
CA PRO A 160 7.58 11.24 0.90
C PRO A 160 6.91 10.66 -0.35
N ARG A 161 6.19 11.48 -1.14
CA ARG A 161 5.59 11.05 -2.42
C ARG A 161 6.62 10.63 -3.47
N GLN A 162 7.87 11.06 -3.33
CA GLN A 162 8.96 10.70 -4.24
C GLN A 162 9.56 9.32 -3.94
N THR A 163 9.18 8.68 -2.82
CA THR A 163 9.71 7.38 -2.43
C THR A 163 9.07 6.24 -3.22
N SER A 164 9.83 5.15 -3.41
CA SER A 164 9.25 3.92 -3.97
C SER A 164 8.12 3.37 -3.11
N ASP A 165 8.22 3.51 -1.78
CA ASP A 165 7.19 3.09 -0.84
C ASP A 165 5.84 3.77 -1.11
N TYR A 166 5.83 5.09 -1.39
CA TYR A 166 4.60 5.79 -1.77
C TYR A 166 3.97 5.20 -3.04
N VAL A 167 4.78 4.93 -4.06
CA VAL A 167 4.32 4.31 -5.32
C VAL A 167 3.73 2.91 -5.06
N TRP A 168 4.40 2.09 -4.26
CA TRP A 168 3.92 0.74 -3.92
C TRP A 168 2.62 0.76 -3.13
N TYR A 169 2.48 1.66 -2.15
CA TYR A 169 1.23 1.81 -1.40
C TYR A 169 0.10 2.36 -2.27
N ALA A 170 0.38 3.22 -3.24
CA ALA A 170 -0.61 3.70 -4.19
C ALA A 170 -1.14 2.54 -5.05
N ILE A 171 -0.24 1.70 -5.61
CA ILE A 171 -0.62 0.49 -6.33
C ILE A 171 -1.47 -0.43 -5.44
N GLN A 172 -1.06 -0.67 -4.21
CA GLN A 172 -1.79 -1.53 -3.28
C GLN A 172 -3.22 -1.01 -3.01
N ARG A 173 -3.39 0.29 -2.80
CA ARG A 173 -4.72 0.92 -2.62
C ARG A 173 -5.58 0.77 -3.87
N ARG A 174 -5.00 0.94 -5.07
CA ARG A 174 -5.68 0.71 -6.35
C ARG A 174 -6.12 -0.74 -6.52
N VAL A 175 -5.26 -1.69 -6.19
CA VAL A 175 -5.55 -3.13 -6.28
C VAL A 175 -6.67 -3.51 -5.30
N LEU A 176 -6.68 -2.91 -4.10
CA LEU A 176 -7.78 -3.12 -3.14
C LEU A 176 -9.12 -2.61 -3.69
N SER A 177 -9.14 -1.39 -4.24
CA SER A 177 -10.31 -0.84 -4.94
C SER A 177 -10.76 -1.75 -6.10
N TYR A 178 -9.81 -2.28 -6.88
CA TYR A 178 -10.12 -3.25 -7.94
C TYR A 178 -10.77 -4.53 -7.40
N LEU A 179 -10.24 -5.09 -6.31
CA LEU A 179 -10.81 -6.28 -5.65
C LEU A 179 -12.24 -6.02 -5.15
N GLU A 180 -12.50 -4.85 -4.58
CA GLU A 180 -13.83 -4.44 -4.12
C GLU A 180 -14.86 -4.38 -5.25
N GLN A 181 -14.42 -4.08 -6.49
CA GLN A 181 -15.29 -3.98 -7.66
C GLN A 181 -15.41 -5.32 -8.42
N ALA A 182 -14.32 -6.09 -8.50
CA ALA A 182 -14.29 -7.40 -9.14
C ALA A 182 -15.18 -8.41 -8.42
N GLY A 183 -15.35 -8.25 -7.11
CA GLY A 183 -16.40 -8.90 -6.34
C GLY A 183 -17.69 -8.08 -6.38
N SER A 184 -18.79 -8.64 -6.88
CA SER A 184 -20.16 -8.21 -6.55
C SER A 184 -20.51 -8.49 -5.06
N VAL A 185 -19.59 -8.12 -4.16
CA VAL A 185 -19.35 -8.77 -2.86
C VAL A 185 -19.19 -7.75 -1.73
N PHE A 186 -19.84 -6.60 -1.80
CA PHE A 186 -20.04 -5.80 -0.58
C PHE A 186 -21.39 -5.10 -0.67
N PRO A 187 -22.35 -5.32 0.24
CA PRO A 187 -23.29 -4.24 0.51
C PRO A 187 -22.43 -3.09 1.03
N ARG A 188 -22.36 -1.96 0.29
CA ARG A 188 -21.84 -0.69 0.83
C ARG A 188 -22.65 -0.35 2.07
N ARG A 189 -22.22 -0.80 3.24
CA ARG A 189 -22.62 -0.18 4.50
C ARG A 189 -21.62 0.91 4.76
N LYS A 190 -22.08 2.17 4.66
CA LYS A 190 -21.49 3.23 5.46
C LYS A 190 -21.43 2.71 6.89
N CYS A 191 -20.29 2.86 7.56
CA CYS A 191 -20.23 2.67 9.01
C CYS A 191 -21.19 3.69 9.66
N ASP A 192 -22.45 3.31 9.81
CA ASP A 192 -23.38 4.01 10.68
C ASP A 192 -23.08 3.52 12.11
N ASN A 193 -22.62 4.45 12.94
CA ASN A 193 -22.02 4.26 14.26
C ASN A 193 -22.91 3.61 15.35
N ASN A 194 -24.04 2.95 15.01
CA ASN A 194 -25.07 2.58 15.99
C ASN A 194 -25.55 1.12 15.97
N ALA A 195 -24.92 0.19 15.24
CA ALA A 195 -25.43 -1.20 15.14
C ALA A 195 -24.60 -2.26 15.90
N ALA A 196 -23.79 -1.88 16.88
CA ALA A 196 -23.04 -2.82 17.72
C ALA A 196 -23.80 -3.22 18.99
N GLN A 197 -25.06 -3.68 18.86
CA GLN A 197 -25.75 -4.38 19.94
C GLN A 197 -26.63 -5.50 19.36
N GLY A 198 -26.16 -6.73 19.53
CA GLY A 198 -26.97 -7.93 19.33
C GLY A 198 -26.43 -8.86 18.26
N LEU A 199 -25.50 -9.74 18.65
CA LEU A 199 -25.44 -11.16 18.27
C LEU A 199 -24.24 -11.80 19.01
N VAL A 200 -24.44 -12.05 20.30
CA VAL A 200 -23.56 -12.90 21.11
C VAL A 200 -23.95 -14.35 20.83
N GLY A 201 -23.01 -15.15 20.33
CA GLY A 201 -23.26 -16.57 20.09
C GLY A 201 -22.05 -17.37 19.58
N ARG A 202 -21.14 -17.72 20.49
CA ARG A 202 -20.06 -18.73 20.38
C ARG A 202 -18.90 -18.42 19.43
N ARG A 203 -17.88 -17.74 19.96
CA ARG A 203 -16.42 -17.93 19.72
C ARG A 203 -15.64 -17.02 20.69
N GLU A 204 -15.65 -17.38 21.96
CA GLU A 204 -14.81 -16.74 22.97
C GLU A 204 -13.39 -17.33 22.86
N ASP A 205 -12.49 -16.61 22.17
CA ASP A 205 -11.09 -16.44 22.62
C ASP A 205 -10.28 -15.45 21.76
N VAL A 206 -10.82 -14.95 20.64
CA VAL A 206 -10.07 -14.03 19.76
C VAL A 206 -10.52 -12.56 19.90
N SER A 207 -11.72 -12.28 20.41
CA SER A 207 -12.29 -10.91 20.34
C SER A 207 -11.88 -9.96 21.49
N ARG A 208 -11.26 -10.43 22.58
CA ARG A 208 -11.02 -9.59 23.76
C ARG A 208 -9.80 -8.67 23.69
N LYS A 209 -9.10 -8.59 22.56
CA LYS A 209 -7.92 -7.73 22.38
C LYS A 209 -8.07 -6.58 21.39
N TYR A 210 -9.21 -6.42 20.71
CA TYR A 210 -9.29 -5.54 19.54
C TYR A 210 -10.44 -4.51 19.56
N SER A 211 -10.95 -4.11 20.74
CA SER A 211 -12.10 -3.21 20.86
C SER A 211 -11.79 -1.71 20.88
N GLU A 212 -10.54 -1.27 20.69
CA GLU A 212 -10.17 0.16 20.80
C GLU A 212 -9.25 0.63 19.67
N ALA A 213 -9.73 0.66 18.43
CA ALA A 213 -9.08 1.41 17.35
C ALA A 213 -10.13 1.86 16.31
N LYS A 214 -10.58 3.12 16.42
CA LYS A 214 -11.71 3.68 15.64
C LYS A 214 -11.31 4.45 14.38
N ASP A 215 -10.05 4.42 13.97
CA ASP A 215 -9.61 5.07 12.74
C ASP A 215 -8.82 4.06 11.90
N TRP A 216 -9.14 3.99 10.61
CA TRP A 216 -8.50 3.18 9.54
C TRP A 216 -7.13 2.59 9.89
N HIS A 217 -7.11 1.37 10.41
CA HIS A 217 -5.89 0.58 10.54
C HIS A 217 -6.00 -0.66 9.67
N CYS A 218 -5.10 -0.74 8.68
CA CYS A 218 -4.74 -1.97 8.01
C CYS A 218 -4.39 -3.01 9.07
N LEU A 219 -5.13 -4.11 9.13
CA LEU A 219 -4.71 -5.29 9.88
C LEU A 219 -3.50 -5.88 9.14
N ALA A 220 -2.35 -5.95 9.81
CA ALA A 220 -1.18 -6.68 9.35
C ALA A 220 -0.99 -7.87 10.30
N ALA A 221 -1.30 -9.09 9.85
CA ALA A 221 -0.89 -10.30 10.54
C ALA A 221 0.58 -10.59 10.20
N LEU A 222 1.51 -10.16 11.07
CA LEU A 222 2.92 -10.60 11.02
C LEU A 222 3.05 -11.91 11.79
N ASP A 223 3.16 -13.04 11.10
CA ASP A 223 3.68 -14.27 11.73
C ASP A 223 5.21 -14.18 11.80
N CYS A 224 5.72 -13.70 12.93
CA CYS A 224 7.16 -13.56 13.19
C CYS A 224 7.90 -14.90 13.43
N ARG A 225 7.33 -16.07 13.14
CA ARG A 225 8.01 -17.35 13.41
C ARG A 225 8.91 -17.90 12.30
N THR A 226 8.87 -17.37 11.07
CA THR A 226 9.59 -18.02 9.94
C THR A 226 10.51 -17.11 9.12
N GLY A 227 10.60 -15.81 9.42
CA GLY A 227 11.43 -14.87 8.65
C GLY A 227 10.95 -14.66 7.20
N LYS A 228 9.76 -15.16 6.84
CA LYS A 228 9.05 -14.90 5.58
C LYS A 228 7.70 -14.28 5.93
N GLY A 229 7.67 -12.96 6.10
CA GLY A 229 6.43 -12.23 6.38
C GLY A 229 5.66 -11.95 5.10
N SER A 230 4.42 -12.42 5.02
CA SER A 230 3.37 -11.81 4.20
C SER A 230 2.53 -10.91 5.10
N VAL A 231 2.07 -9.78 4.57
CA VAL A 231 1.11 -8.89 5.26
C VAL A 231 -0.24 -9.09 4.59
N SER A 232 -1.20 -9.56 5.36
CA SER A 232 -2.57 -9.82 4.91
C SER A 232 -3.52 -8.76 5.45
N ILE A 233 -4.15 -7.98 4.57
CA ILE A 233 -5.20 -7.02 4.94
C ILE A 233 -6.56 -7.68 4.77
N SER A 234 -7.25 -7.92 5.89
CA SER A 234 -8.60 -8.49 5.92
C SER A 234 -9.65 -7.38 6.04
N LEU A 235 -10.74 -7.49 5.27
CA LEU A 235 -11.97 -6.72 5.45
C LEU A 235 -12.98 -7.63 6.17
N GLU A 236 -13.13 -7.48 7.49
CA GLU A 236 -14.13 -8.22 8.27
C GLU A 236 -15.47 -7.47 8.34
N SER A 237 -16.56 -8.24 8.35
CA SER A 237 -17.97 -7.79 8.33
C SER A 237 -18.56 -7.44 9.68
#